data_AF-A0A1V5G7I1-F1
#
_entry.id   AF-A0A1V5G7I1-F1
#
_cell.length_a   1.000
_cell.length_b   1.000
_cell.length_c   1.000
_cell.angle_alpha   90.00
_cell.angle_beta   90.00
_cell.angle_gamma   90.00
#
_symmetry.space_group_name_H-M   'P 1'
#
loop_
_entity.id
_entity.type
_entity.pdbx_description
1 polymer ?
#
loop_
_entity_poly.entity_id
_entity_poly.type
_entity_poly.pdbx_seq_one_letter_code
_entity_poly.pdbx_strand_id
1 'polypeptide(L)'
;MGIAYNSKKLNAGISVSQLIQSKLDFYNGNLTRNEEARLYRHYYLHGSYSWDVDGSTKIIPNLLFIYLPNAPLEFQGGARVEHKEIFWWGVALRARQSWMLSAGVHIQKKFTIGYCFDIYSTPLSVYDKGSNAHEIMLRYDFLK
;
A
#
# COMPACT_ATOMS: atom_id res chain seq x y z
N MET A 1 11.13 -3.75 -12.20
CA MET A 1 12.51 -3.78 -11.69
C MET A 1 12.63 -2.79 -10.54
N GLY A 2 13.44 -3.06 -9.53
CA GLY A 2 13.62 -2.14 -8.41
C GLY A 2 14.84 -2.46 -7.57
N ILE A 3 15.22 -1.51 -6.72
CA ILE A 3 16.29 -1.65 -5.73
C ILE A 3 15.76 -1.19 -4.39
N ALA A 4 16.09 -1.92 -3.33
CA ALA A 4 15.71 -1.58 -1.97
C ALA A 4 16.94 -1.69 -1.07
N TYR A 5 17.07 -0.71 -0.17
CA TYR A 5 18.01 -0.69 0.92
C TYR A 5 17.28 -1.10 2.21
N ASN A 6 17.74 -2.16 2.86
CA ASN A 6 17.14 -2.68 4.08
C ASN A 6 18.21 -2.78 5.17
N SER A 7 18.00 -2.02 6.24
CA SER A 7 18.80 -2.00 7.46
C SER A 7 17.94 -2.43 8.65
N LYS A 8 18.58 -2.62 9.83
CA LYS A 8 17.87 -2.97 11.07
C LYS A 8 16.71 -2.04 11.41
N LYS A 9 16.81 -0.75 11.04
CA LYS A 9 15.79 0.27 11.33
C LYS A 9 15.23 0.95 10.09
N LEU A 10 16.03 1.17 9.06
CA LEU A 10 15.59 1.89 7.87
C LEU A 10 15.32 0.92 6.71
N ASN A 11 14.18 1.08 6.06
CA ASN A 11 13.88 0.49 4.77
C ASN A 11 13.55 1.60 3.79
N ALA A 12 14.17 1.60 2.62
CA ALA A 12 13.82 2.52 1.54
C ALA A 12 14.06 1.84 0.20
N GLY A 13 13.27 2.17 -0.81
CA GLY A 13 13.45 1.58 -2.11
C GLY A 13 12.74 2.31 -3.23
N ILE A 14 13.23 2.08 -4.43
CA ILE A 14 12.63 2.55 -5.68
C ILE A 14 12.34 1.37 -6.58
N SER A 15 11.19 1.38 -7.24
CA SER A 15 10.85 0.34 -8.20
C SER A 15 10.01 0.89 -9.35
N VAL A 16 9.99 0.14 -10.45
CA VAL A 16 9.24 0.44 -11.65
C VAL A 16 8.50 -0.83 -12.06
N SER A 17 7.18 -0.71 -12.18
CA SER A 17 6.32 -1.75 -12.75
C SER A 17 6.00 -1.42 -14.22
N GLN A 18 5.63 -2.44 -15.00
CA GLN A 18 5.23 -2.29 -16.41
C GLN A 18 6.32 -1.70 -17.33
N LEU A 19 7.57 -2.18 -17.23
CA LEU A 19 8.69 -1.66 -18.03
C LEU A 19 8.46 -1.73 -19.54
N ILE A 20 7.86 -2.82 -20.02
CA ILE A 20 7.68 -3.11 -21.44
C ILE A 20 6.56 -2.26 -22.05
N GLN A 21 5.70 -1.63 -21.22
CA GLN A 21 4.53 -0.86 -21.65
C GLN A 21 3.72 -1.59 -22.73
N SER A 22 3.46 -2.87 -22.50
CA SER A 22 2.79 -3.72 -23.48
C SER A 22 1.48 -3.08 -23.93
N LYS A 23 1.26 -3.10 -25.24
CA LYS A 23 -0.01 -2.69 -25.83
C LYS A 23 -1.09 -3.64 -25.33
N LEU A 24 -2.22 -3.08 -24.92
CA LEU A 24 -3.42 -3.84 -24.63
C LEU A 24 -4.17 -4.00 -25.96
N ASP A 25 -4.02 -5.16 -26.62
CA ASP A 25 -4.76 -5.49 -27.85
C ASP A 25 -6.21 -5.86 -27.50
N PHE A 26 -7.02 -4.84 -27.21
CA PHE A 26 -8.46 -4.97 -27.02
C PHE A 26 -9.26 -4.59 -28.28
N TYR A 27 -8.61 -4.21 -29.38
CA TYR A 27 -9.30 -3.76 -30.61
C TYR A 27 -8.50 -4.06 -31.89
N ASN A 28 -9.13 -4.75 -32.86
CA ASN A 28 -8.57 -5.11 -34.18
C ASN A 28 -8.85 -4.00 -35.23
N GLY A 29 -8.37 -2.78 -34.98
CA GLY A 29 -8.43 -1.66 -35.92
C GLY A 29 -7.12 -0.88 -35.94
N ASN A 30 -6.80 -0.24 -37.08
CA ASN A 30 -5.63 0.64 -37.19
C ASN A 30 -5.85 1.92 -36.35
N LEU A 31 -5.50 1.84 -35.07
CA LEU A 31 -5.48 2.97 -34.16
C LEU A 31 -4.11 3.65 -34.20
N THR A 32 -4.11 4.98 -34.15
CA THR A 32 -2.88 5.78 -34.09
C THR A 32 -2.21 5.57 -32.73
N ARG A 33 -0.89 5.79 -32.61
CA ARG A 33 -0.11 5.61 -31.36
C ARG A 33 -0.67 6.34 -30.12
N ASN A 34 -1.49 7.38 -30.31
CA ASN A 34 -2.15 8.15 -29.24
C ASN A 34 -3.51 7.56 -28.79
N GLU A 35 -4.05 6.58 -29.50
CA GLU A 35 -5.39 6.00 -29.27
C GLU A 35 -5.30 4.56 -28.71
N GLU A 36 -4.08 4.02 -28.57
CA GLU A 36 -3.84 2.67 -28.05
C GLU A 36 -3.85 2.65 -26.52
N ALA A 37 -4.65 1.76 -25.92
CA ALA A 37 -4.55 1.43 -24.51
C ALA A 37 -3.17 0.80 -24.21
N ARG A 38 -2.43 1.39 -23.28
CA ARG A 38 -1.08 0.96 -22.89
C ARG A 38 -0.97 0.81 -21.39
N LEU A 39 -0.18 -0.18 -20.95
CA LEU A 39 0.24 -0.30 -19.56
C LEU A 39 1.32 0.74 -19.27
N TYR A 40 0.93 1.90 -18.74
CA TYR A 40 1.89 2.93 -18.36
C TYR A 40 2.83 2.45 -17.25
N ARG A 41 4.06 2.96 -17.26
CA ARG A 41 5.05 2.65 -16.22
C ARG A 41 4.61 3.30 -14.92
N HIS A 42 4.62 2.52 -13.85
CA HIS A 42 4.37 3.02 -12.50
C HIS A 42 5.71 3.06 -11.76
N TYR A 43 6.11 4.24 -11.33
CA TYR A 43 7.33 4.45 -10.56
C TYR A 43 6.95 4.58 -9.09
N TYR A 44 7.56 3.75 -8.25
CA TYR A 44 7.33 3.72 -6.81
C TYR A 44 8.58 4.17 -6.09
N LEU A 45 8.40 5.02 -5.09
CA LEU A 45 9.42 5.35 -4.09
C LEU A 45 8.78 5.12 -2.72
N HIS A 46 9.40 4.29 -1.89
CA HIS A 46 8.89 4.01 -0.55
C HIS A 46 9.98 4.12 0.48
N GLY A 47 9.56 4.35 1.72
CA GLY A 47 10.43 4.30 2.88
C GLY A 47 9.66 4.03 4.16
N SER A 48 10.31 3.36 5.10
CA SER A 48 9.80 3.17 6.46
C SER A 48 10.95 3.13 7.46
N TYR A 49 10.65 3.49 8.71
CA TYR A 49 11.63 3.50 9.78
C TYR A 49 11.07 2.78 11.01
N SER A 50 11.76 1.75 11.49
CA SER A 50 11.43 1.03 12.72
C SER A 50 12.06 1.75 13.90
N TRP A 51 11.21 2.43 14.66
CA TRP A 51 11.57 3.11 15.90
C TRP A 51 11.17 2.25 17.11
N ASP A 52 12.17 1.62 17.73
CA ASP A 52 12.00 0.96 19.03
C ASP A 52 11.91 2.04 20.12
N VAL A 53 10.70 2.30 20.61
CA VAL A 53 10.43 3.32 21.64
C VAL A 53 10.81 2.81 23.03
N ASP A 54 10.52 1.53 23.27
CA ASP A 54 10.86 0.80 24.48
C ASP A 54 11.15 -0.67 24.13
N GLY A 55 11.44 -1.52 25.13
CA GLY A 55 11.73 -2.94 24.91
C GLY A 55 10.55 -3.79 24.42
N SER A 56 9.37 -3.20 24.27
CA SER A 56 8.11 -3.85 23.92
C SER A 56 7.33 -3.15 22.81
N THR A 57 7.54 -1.85 22.57
CA THR A 57 6.77 -1.04 21.63
C THR A 57 7.65 -0.54 20.49
N LYS A 58 7.20 -0.79 19.26
CA LYS A 58 7.83 -0.35 18.03
C LYS A 58 6.86 0.50 17.23
N ILE A 59 7.29 1.68 16.80
CA ILE A 59 6.54 2.56 15.90
C ILE A 59 7.22 2.53 14.53
N ILE A 60 6.43 2.32 13.48
CA ILE A 60 6.86 2.16 12.10
C ILE A 60 6.14 3.19 11.22
N PRO A 61 6.60 4.45 11.18
CA PRO A 61 6.22 5.37 10.12
C PRO A 61 6.60 4.81 8.76
N ASN A 62 5.75 5.02 7.77
CA ASN A 62 5.95 4.62 6.39
C ASN A 62 5.38 5.66 5.43
N LEU A 63 6.01 5.76 4.26
CA LEU A 63 5.65 6.67 3.18
C LEU A 63 5.78 5.93 1.84
N LEU A 64 4.91 6.26 0.89
CA LEU A 64 4.90 5.74 -0.46
C LEU A 64 4.51 6.86 -1.44
N PHE A 65 5.29 7.01 -2.48
CA PHE A 65 5.03 7.87 -3.62
C PHE A 65 4.86 7.00 -4.86
N ILE A 66 3.81 7.28 -5.64
CA ILE A 66 3.52 6.58 -6.88
C ILE A 66 3.37 7.61 -7.99
N TYR A 67 4.25 7.53 -8.98
CA TYR A 67 4.24 8.38 -10.16
C TYR A 67 3.88 7.59 -11.41
N LEU A 68 2.90 8.08 -12.16
CA LEU A 68 2.46 7.55 -13.44
C LEU A 68 2.45 8.67 -14.47
N PRO A 69 2.90 8.42 -15.71
CA PRO A 69 2.66 9.33 -16.83
C PRO A 69 1.16 9.57 -17.02
N ASN A 70 0.76 10.82 -17.21
CA ASN A 70 -0.63 11.23 -17.46
C ASN A 70 -1.63 11.02 -16.31
N ALA A 71 -1.14 10.74 -15.09
CA ALA A 71 -1.98 10.77 -13.89
C ALA A 71 -1.33 11.68 -12.83
N PRO A 72 -2.13 12.22 -11.90
CA PRO A 72 -1.56 13.00 -10.81
C PRO A 72 -0.69 12.14 -9.89
N LEU A 73 0.35 12.73 -9.33
CA LEU A 73 1.21 12.07 -8.32
C LEU A 73 0.35 11.61 -7.13
N GLU A 74 0.52 10.35 -6.75
CA GLU A 74 -0.12 9.78 -5.59
C GLU A 74 0.87 9.70 -4.42
N PHE A 75 0.40 10.12 -3.25
CA PHE A 75 1.15 10.05 -2.01
C PHE A 75 0.34 9.32 -0.96
N GLN A 76 0.99 8.36 -0.31
CA GLN A 76 0.47 7.65 0.83
C GLN A 76 1.45 7.75 1.99
N GLY A 77 0.93 7.87 3.20
CA GLY A 77 1.74 7.90 4.40
C GLY A 77 0.98 7.37 5.59
N GLY A 78 1.70 6.83 6.56
CA GLY A 78 1.09 6.27 7.75
C GLY A 78 2.09 5.89 8.81
N ALA A 79 1.56 5.33 9.88
CA ALA A 79 2.36 4.75 10.95
C ALA A 79 1.65 3.52 11.51
N ARG A 80 2.44 2.48 11.80
CA ARG A 80 1.99 1.32 12.55
C ARG A 80 2.70 1.30 13.90
N VAL A 81 1.96 0.97 14.96
CA VAL A 81 2.50 0.66 16.27
C VAL A 81 2.34 -0.84 16.50
N GLU A 82 3.43 -1.50 16.88
CA GLU A 82 3.46 -2.91 17.27
C GLU A 82 3.87 -3.02 18.73
N HIS A 83 3.12 -3.79 19.51
CA HIS A 83 3.38 -4.02 20.92
C HIS A 83 3.58 -5.51 21.20
N LYS A 84 4.73 -5.85 21.77
CA LYS A 84 5.19 -7.19 22.16
C LYS A 84 5.14 -8.24 21.04
N GLU A 85 5.11 -7.82 19.78
CA GLU A 85 4.87 -8.70 18.63
C GLU A 85 3.53 -9.48 18.73
N ILE A 86 2.58 -8.98 19.54
CA ILE A 86 1.28 -9.63 19.78
C ILE A 86 0.16 -8.78 19.21
N PHE A 87 0.21 -7.46 19.40
CA PHE A 87 -0.84 -6.55 18.96
C PHE A 87 -0.23 -5.47 18.09
N TRP A 88 -0.96 -5.07 17.05
CA TRP A 88 -0.59 -3.94 16.24
C TRP A 88 -1.81 -3.10 15.88
N TRP A 89 -1.59 -1.82 15.69
CA TRP A 89 -2.57 -0.91 15.11
C TRP A 89 -1.86 0.14 14.29
N GLY A 90 -2.56 0.78 13.38
CA GLY A 90 -1.96 1.78 12.52
C GLY A 90 -2.97 2.66 11.84
N VAL A 91 -2.50 3.83 11.46
CA VAL A 91 -3.24 4.80 10.66
C VAL A 91 -2.49 5.06 9.38
N ALA A 92 -3.22 5.25 8.29
CA ALA A 92 -2.64 5.68 7.03
C ALA A 92 -3.57 6.67 6.33
N LEU A 93 -2.98 7.47 5.46
CA LEU A 93 -3.66 8.41 4.59
C LEU A 93 -3.17 8.19 3.17
N ARG A 94 -4.12 8.16 2.25
CA ARG A 94 -3.91 8.28 0.81
C ARG A 94 -4.38 9.66 0.43
N ALA A 95 -3.45 10.57 0.15
CA ALA A 95 -3.68 12.03 0.17
C ALA A 95 -4.84 12.51 -0.72
N ARG A 96 -5.19 11.75 -1.76
CA ARG A 96 -6.26 12.09 -2.71
C ARG A 96 -7.44 11.12 -2.67
N GLN A 97 -7.46 10.17 -1.75
CA GLN A 97 -8.39 9.05 -1.80
C GLN A 97 -9.06 8.73 -0.46
N SER A 98 -8.29 8.45 0.60
CA SER A 98 -8.88 7.95 1.84
C SER A 98 -8.00 8.09 3.07
N TRP A 99 -8.66 7.97 4.23
CA TRP A 99 -8.05 7.72 5.52
C TRP A 99 -8.28 6.27 5.92
N MET A 100 -7.33 5.68 6.62
CA MET A 100 -7.34 4.26 6.96
C MET A 100 -7.01 4.10 8.43
N LEU A 101 -7.76 3.24 9.11
CA LEU A 101 -7.50 2.77 10.47
C LEU A 101 -7.43 1.26 10.45
N SER A 102 -6.39 0.69 11.04
CA SER A 102 -6.17 -0.75 11.04
C SER A 102 -5.72 -1.23 12.41
N ALA A 103 -6.12 -2.44 12.77
CA ALA A 103 -5.68 -3.10 13.99
C ALA A 103 -5.68 -4.62 13.80
N GLY A 104 -4.84 -5.32 14.56
CA GLY A 104 -4.77 -6.76 14.49
C GLY A 104 -3.96 -7.38 15.62
N VAL A 105 -4.07 -8.71 15.71
CA VAL A 105 -3.42 -9.53 16.73
C VAL A 105 -2.71 -10.71 16.10
N HIS A 106 -1.58 -11.07 16.68
CA HIS A 106 -0.83 -12.29 16.40
C HIS A 106 -1.13 -13.31 17.50
N ILE A 107 -1.81 -14.38 17.12
CA ILE A 107 -2.13 -15.52 17.95
C ILE A 107 -1.01 -16.56 17.80
N GLN A 108 -0.31 -16.84 18.91
CA GLN A 108 0.78 -17.82 19.00
C GLN A 108 1.91 -17.63 17.96
N LYS A 109 2.11 -16.41 17.45
CA LYS A 109 3.07 -16.09 16.38
C LYS A 109 2.92 -16.93 15.09
N LYS A 110 1.76 -17.57 14.88
CA LYS A 110 1.46 -18.40 13.70
C LYS A 110 0.23 -17.92 12.96
N PHE A 111 -0.74 -17.37 13.67
CA PHE A 111 -1.98 -16.89 13.09
C PHE A 111 -2.11 -15.40 13.36
N THR A 112 -2.50 -14.63 12.35
CA THR A 112 -2.73 -13.20 12.47
C THR A 112 -4.13 -12.88 11.96
N ILE A 113 -4.88 -12.17 12.78
CA ILE A 113 -6.17 -11.60 12.39
C ILE A 113 -6.02 -10.09 12.41
N GLY A 114 -6.39 -9.44 11.32
CA GLY A 114 -6.42 -7.99 11.21
C GLY A 114 -7.74 -7.50 10.67
N TYR A 115 -8.04 -6.25 10.99
CA TYR A 115 -9.17 -5.52 10.48
C TYR A 115 -8.71 -4.14 10.03
N CYS A 116 -9.17 -3.71 8.87
CA CYS A 116 -8.94 -2.38 8.33
C CYS A 116 -10.26 -1.70 8.01
N PHE A 117 -10.31 -0.41 8.26
CA PHE A 117 -11.43 0.46 7.98
C PHE A 117 -10.93 1.66 7.20
N ASP A 118 -11.48 1.83 6.01
CA ASP A 118 -11.14 2.90 5.08
C ASP A 118 -12.31 3.87 4.97
N ILE A 119 -12.03 5.16 5.09
CA ILE A 119 -12.98 6.25 4.82
C ILE A 119 -12.49 7.02 3.60
N TYR A 120 -13.26 6.96 2.52
CA TYR A 120 -12.97 7.65 1.27
C TYR A 120 -13.37 9.13 1.36
N SER A 121 -12.46 10.02 0.98
CA SER A 121 -12.73 11.47 0.94
C SER A 121 -13.67 11.86 -0.20
N THR A 122 -13.74 11.05 -1.26
CA THR A 122 -14.68 11.17 -2.38
C THR A 122 -15.32 9.81 -2.66
N PRO A 123 -16.64 9.73 -2.92
CA PRO A 123 -17.29 8.47 -3.28
C PRO A 123 -16.60 7.83 -4.50
N LEU A 124 -16.26 6.55 -4.40
CA LEU A 124 -15.61 5.79 -5.49
C LEU A 124 -16.57 5.53 -6.67
N SER A 125 -17.88 5.47 -6.41
CA SER A 125 -18.91 5.28 -7.41
C SER A 125 -20.28 5.78 -6.92
N VAL A 126 -21.16 6.14 -7.86
CA VAL A 126 -22.59 6.46 -7.60
C VAL A 126 -23.37 5.24 -7.10
N TYR A 127 -22.81 4.03 -7.29
CA TYR A 127 -23.39 2.75 -6.87
C TYR A 127 -22.88 2.24 -5.52
N ASP A 128 -21.85 2.86 -4.95
CA ASP A 128 -21.35 2.48 -3.64
C ASP A 128 -22.26 3.08 -2.56
N LYS A 129 -22.99 2.22 -1.83
CA LYS A 129 -23.89 2.63 -0.73
C LYS A 129 -23.16 3.20 0.50
N GLY A 130 -21.88 3.55 0.40
CA GLY A 130 -21.12 4.14 1.50
C GLY A 130 -19.77 4.70 1.08
N SER A 131 -19.35 5.77 1.74
CA SER A 131 -17.99 6.33 1.62
C SER A 131 -16.95 5.53 2.39
N ASN A 132 -17.25 4.30 2.82
CA ASN A 132 -16.40 3.52 3.72
C ASN A 132 -16.23 2.09 3.24
N ALA A 133 -15.08 1.48 3.51
CA ALA A 133 -14.80 0.07 3.27
C ALA A 133 -14.29 -0.62 4.55
N HIS A 134 -14.63 -1.90 4.68
CA HIS A 134 -14.24 -2.75 5.80
C HIS A 134 -13.52 -3.99 5.25
N GLU A 135 -12.28 -4.21 5.66
CA GLU A 135 -11.45 -5.31 5.20
C GLU A 135 -11.01 -6.18 6.37
N ILE A 136 -11.04 -7.50 6.18
CA ILE A 136 -10.57 -8.47 7.17
C ILE A 136 -9.37 -9.19 6.56
N MET A 137 -8.26 -9.22 7.32
CA MET A 137 -7.04 -9.91 6.94
C MET A 137 -6.86 -11.15 7.82
N LEU A 138 -6.62 -12.28 7.18
CA LEU A 138 -6.22 -13.52 7.83
C LEU A 138 -4.87 -13.94 7.26
N ARG A 139 -3.91 -14.21 8.15
CA ARG A 139 -2.58 -14.74 7.76
C ARG A 139 -2.24 -15.93 8.64
N TYR A 140 -1.71 -16.98 8.01
CA TYR A 140 -1.21 -18.17 8.68
C TYR A 140 0.22 -18.48 8.22
N ASP A 141 1.14 -18.58 9.15
CA ASP A 141 2.55 -18.89 8.91
C ASP A 141 2.79 -20.39 9.17
N PHE A 142 3.07 -21.15 8.09
CA PHE A 142 3.24 -22.61 8.13
C PHE A 142 4.53 -23.05 8.82
N LEU A 143 5.57 -22.21 8.77
CA LEU A 143 6.89 -22.43 9.36
C LEU A 143 7.30 -21.14 10.08
N LYS A 144 8.07 -21.27 11.16
CA LYS A 144 8.56 -20.15 11.95
C LYS A 144 9.91 -19.65 11.42
#